data_AF-A0A847N7W0-F1
#
_entry.id   AF-A0A847N7W0-F1
#
_cell.length_a   1.000
_cell.length_b   1.000
_cell.length_c   1.000
_cell.angle_alpha   90.00
_cell.angle_beta   90.00
_cell.angle_gamma   90.00
#
_symmetry.space_group_name_H-M   'P 1'
#
loop_
_entity.id
_entity.type
_entity.pdbx_description
1 polymer ?
#
loop_
_entity_poly.entity_id
_entity_poly.type
_entity_poly.pdbx_seq_one_letter_code
_entity_poly.pdbx_strand_id
1 'polypeptide(L)'
;MKKLILILFSCILIAALLSGCGGKPAAEAQAAEDTQKAVDNAMETMEILTNKEWPADKLPTELPEYTEGEIVNSGGEADEFYIKIDKTNEDALTAYLGKLKEQGWNVSEGRESTANKGVYELSFTWQGDDHLQVIVYTSEVGAWPSDKIPPDIFPPENCTFIGDVEVIESIPGQGWYSTYTCEGVDEEGAKAYFDKLRENGWSGDSQLVKDIEWKGKKYSADIEIYEIEGNTSSFTVNFMIVE
;
A
#
# COMPACT_ATOMS: atom_id res chain seq x y z
N MET A 1 -4.88 12.23 -21.03
CA MET A 1 -3.95 11.64 -22.02
C MET A 1 -4.54 10.45 -22.79
N LYS A 2 -5.28 9.51 -22.16
CA LYS A 2 -5.94 8.38 -22.85
C LYS A 2 -6.89 8.79 -24.01
N LYS A 3 -7.62 9.91 -23.88
CA LYS A 3 -8.53 10.40 -24.94
C LYS A 3 -7.82 10.98 -26.17
N LEU A 4 -6.60 11.48 -26.03
CA LEU A 4 -5.81 12.05 -27.14
C LEU A 4 -5.19 10.94 -28.02
N ILE A 5 -4.78 9.83 -27.40
CA ILE A 5 -4.20 8.67 -28.11
C ILE A 5 -5.26 7.96 -28.94
N LEU A 6 -6.49 7.82 -28.41
CA LEU A 6 -7.60 7.20 -29.13
C LEU A 6 -8.05 8.03 -30.34
N ILE A 7 -8.04 9.36 -30.22
CA ILE A 7 -8.33 10.27 -31.34
C ILE A 7 -7.23 10.21 -32.42
N LEU A 8 -5.95 10.11 -32.02
CA LEU A 8 -4.85 10.00 -32.98
C LEU A 8 -4.93 8.70 -33.80
N PHE A 9 -5.27 7.57 -33.16
CA PHE A 9 -5.46 6.29 -33.85
C PHE A 9 -6.69 6.29 -34.77
N SER A 10 -7.80 6.92 -34.38
CA SER A 10 -8.98 7.08 -35.24
C SER A 10 -8.70 7.98 -36.45
N CYS A 11 -7.87 9.01 -36.32
CA CYS A 11 -7.50 9.88 -37.44
C CYS A 11 -6.59 9.18 -38.47
N ILE A 12 -5.70 8.29 -38.03
CA ILE A 12 -4.83 7.51 -38.93
C ILE A 12 -5.67 6.47 -39.72
N LEU A 13 -6.67 5.85 -39.08
CA LEU A 13 -7.57 4.91 -39.76
C LEU A 13 -8.46 5.58 -40.82
N ILE A 14 -8.94 6.80 -40.57
CA ILE A 14 -9.79 7.55 -41.53
C ILE A 14 -8.96 8.08 -42.71
N ALA A 15 -7.70 8.45 -42.49
CA ALA A 15 -6.80 8.88 -43.56
C ALA A 15 -6.47 7.74 -44.55
N ALA A 16 -6.42 6.49 -44.09
CA ALA A 16 -6.19 5.33 -44.96
C ALA A 16 -7.41 4.97 -45.84
N LEU A 17 -8.64 5.28 -45.39
CA LEU A 17 -9.86 4.93 -46.12
C LEU A 17 -10.26 5.96 -47.20
N LEU A 18 -9.73 7.19 -47.17
CA LEU A 18 -10.09 8.26 -48.13
C LEU A 18 -9.15 8.34 -49.35
N SER A 19 -8.08 7.56 -49.41
CA SER A 19 -7.18 7.44 -50.57
C SER A 19 -7.60 6.37 -51.59
N GLY A 20 -8.73 5.69 -51.38
CA GLY A 20 -9.22 4.59 -52.22
C GLY A 20 -10.02 5.02 -53.44
N CYS A 21 -9.35 5.49 -54.50
CA CYS A 21 -9.88 5.42 -55.87
C CYS A 21 -8.72 5.47 -56.88
N GLY A 22 -8.15 4.31 -57.23
CA GLY A 22 -7.23 4.16 -58.37
C GLY A 22 -5.87 3.49 -58.12
N GLY A 23 -5.68 2.78 -57.00
CA GLY A 23 -4.43 2.08 -56.68
C GLY A 23 -4.41 0.62 -57.10
N LYS A 24 -3.30 0.18 -57.68
CA LYS A 24 -3.01 -1.19 -58.14
C LYS A 24 -2.93 -2.16 -56.94
N PRO A 25 -3.45 -3.41 -57.02
CA PRO A 25 -3.55 -4.34 -55.89
C PRO A 25 -2.22 -4.71 -55.20
N ALA A 26 -1.08 -4.40 -55.81
CA ALA A 26 0.25 -4.63 -55.23
C ALA A 26 0.64 -3.57 -54.18
N ALA A 27 0.11 -2.35 -54.24
CA ALA A 27 0.47 -1.28 -53.30
C ALA A 27 -0.30 -1.39 -51.97
N GLU A 28 -1.54 -1.87 -52.01
CA GLU A 28 -2.36 -2.13 -50.81
C GLU A 28 -1.84 -3.35 -50.04
N ALA A 29 -1.37 -4.40 -50.75
CA ALA A 29 -0.75 -5.56 -50.12
C ALA A 29 0.55 -5.21 -49.39
N GLN A 30 1.40 -4.36 -49.98
CA GLN A 30 2.65 -3.91 -49.36
C GLN A 30 2.38 -3.04 -48.12
N ALA A 31 1.40 -2.13 -48.17
CA ALA A 31 1.04 -1.29 -47.03
C ALA A 31 0.47 -2.11 -45.84
N ALA A 32 -0.26 -3.18 -46.12
CA ALA A 32 -0.75 -4.11 -45.09
C ALA A 32 0.40 -4.91 -44.45
N GLU A 33 1.36 -5.38 -45.26
CA GLU A 33 2.55 -6.09 -44.78
C GLU A 33 3.46 -5.20 -43.92
N ASP A 34 3.71 -3.96 -44.36
CA ASP A 34 4.52 -2.99 -43.62
C ASP A 34 3.86 -2.59 -42.29
N THR A 35 2.52 -2.49 -42.28
CA THR A 35 1.74 -2.23 -41.04
C THR A 35 1.84 -3.41 -40.07
N GLN A 36 1.67 -4.65 -40.56
CA GLN A 36 1.79 -5.84 -39.71
C GLN A 36 3.20 -5.94 -39.12
N LYS A 37 4.24 -5.70 -39.93
CA LYS A 37 5.63 -5.71 -39.48
C LYS A 37 5.93 -4.63 -38.43
N ALA A 38 5.32 -3.45 -38.57
CA ALA A 38 5.44 -2.39 -37.57
C ALA A 38 4.75 -2.76 -36.25
N VAL A 39 3.60 -3.44 -36.31
CA VAL A 39 2.89 -3.97 -35.14
C VAL A 39 3.70 -5.08 -34.47
N ASP A 40 4.23 -6.03 -35.23
CA ASP A 40 5.04 -7.14 -34.72
C ASP A 40 6.31 -6.62 -34.05
N ASN A 41 7.04 -5.69 -34.68
CA ASN A 41 8.21 -5.06 -34.09
C ASN A 41 7.86 -4.26 -32.81
N ALA A 42 6.69 -3.60 -32.78
CA ALA A 42 6.24 -2.88 -31.60
C ALA A 42 5.86 -3.83 -30.46
N MET A 43 5.25 -4.99 -30.77
CA MET A 43 4.96 -6.04 -29.80
C MET A 43 6.24 -6.68 -29.27
N GLU A 44 7.20 -7.02 -30.14
CA GLU A 44 8.51 -7.55 -29.74
C GLU A 44 9.26 -6.54 -28.85
N THR A 45 9.24 -5.25 -29.21
CA THR A 45 9.82 -4.19 -28.37
C THR A 45 9.11 -4.07 -27.02
N MET A 46 7.78 -4.22 -26.97
CA MET A 46 7.05 -4.24 -25.71
C MET A 46 7.36 -5.48 -24.87
N GLU A 47 7.55 -6.66 -25.47
CA GLU A 47 7.96 -7.87 -24.77
C GLU A 47 9.37 -7.77 -24.17
N ILE A 48 10.28 -7.03 -24.82
CA ILE A 48 11.61 -6.73 -24.27
C ILE A 48 11.52 -5.79 -23.05
N LEU A 49 10.49 -4.95 -23.00
CA LEU A 49 10.29 -3.97 -21.94
C LEU A 49 9.49 -4.51 -20.75
N THR A 50 8.93 -5.72 -20.84
CA THR A 50 8.21 -6.33 -19.71
C THR A 50 9.13 -7.20 -18.85
N ASN A 51 9.07 -6.96 -17.55
CA ASN A 51 9.74 -7.79 -16.56
C ASN A 51 8.85 -9.00 -16.22
N LYS A 52 9.22 -10.18 -16.74
CA LYS A 52 8.44 -11.43 -16.61
C LYS A 52 8.96 -12.36 -15.50
N GLU A 53 9.95 -11.92 -14.73
CA GLU A 53 10.51 -12.67 -13.59
C GLU A 53 10.03 -12.07 -12.27
N TRP A 54 10.07 -12.89 -11.21
CA TRP A 54 9.78 -12.42 -9.86
C TRP A 54 10.85 -11.40 -9.44
N PRO A 55 10.48 -10.15 -9.12
CA PRO A 55 11.43 -9.06 -8.92
C PRO A 55 12.03 -9.09 -7.50
N ALA A 56 12.71 -10.18 -7.14
CA ALA A 56 13.22 -10.44 -5.80
C ALA A 56 14.15 -9.34 -5.25
N ASP A 57 14.85 -8.60 -6.12
CA ASP A 57 15.72 -7.48 -5.74
C ASP A 57 14.96 -6.18 -5.41
N LYS A 58 13.67 -6.11 -5.76
CA LYS A 58 12.77 -4.98 -5.49
C LYS A 58 11.79 -5.24 -4.37
N LEU A 59 11.72 -6.48 -3.88
CA LEU A 59 10.73 -6.93 -2.92
C LEU A 59 11.37 -7.22 -1.56
N PRO A 60 10.58 -7.23 -0.47
CA PRO A 60 11.05 -7.65 0.83
C PRO A 60 11.61 -9.08 0.76
N THR A 61 12.76 -9.32 1.38
CA THR A 61 13.38 -10.67 1.36
C THR A 61 12.51 -11.75 2.03
N GLU A 62 11.57 -11.32 2.87
CA GLU A 62 10.61 -12.18 3.56
C GLU A 62 9.30 -12.38 2.79
N LEU A 63 9.11 -11.69 1.66
CA LEU A 63 7.97 -11.91 0.78
C LEU A 63 8.27 -13.13 -0.11
N PRO A 64 7.59 -14.27 0.10
CA PRO A 64 7.80 -15.43 -0.75
C PRO A 64 7.35 -15.16 -2.19
N GLU A 65 7.96 -15.84 -3.15
CA GLU A 65 7.49 -15.77 -4.53
C GLU A 65 6.07 -16.34 -4.69
N TYR A 66 5.27 -15.65 -5.52
CA TYR A 66 3.99 -16.15 -6.01
C TYR A 66 4.21 -17.03 -7.24
N THR A 67 4.08 -18.35 -7.06
CA THR A 67 4.46 -19.34 -8.09
C THR A 67 3.31 -19.84 -8.96
N GLU A 68 2.06 -19.49 -8.64
CA GLU A 68 0.87 -20.05 -9.28
C GLU A 68 0.32 -19.15 -10.39
N GLY A 69 1.05 -19.05 -11.50
CA GLY A 69 0.68 -18.22 -12.66
C GLY A 69 1.91 -17.84 -13.47
N GLU A 70 1.75 -16.87 -14.36
CA GLU A 70 2.84 -16.29 -15.16
C GLU A 70 2.95 -14.79 -14.90
N ILE A 71 4.13 -14.33 -14.47
CA ILE A 71 4.38 -12.89 -14.33
C ILE A 71 4.47 -12.30 -15.74
N VAL A 72 3.55 -11.40 -16.05
CA VAL A 72 3.50 -10.76 -17.37
C VAL A 72 4.09 -9.37 -17.39
N ASN A 73 4.17 -8.72 -16.22
CA ASN A 73 4.86 -7.45 -16.06
C ASN A 73 5.12 -7.14 -14.59
N SER A 74 6.13 -6.33 -14.31
CA SER A 74 6.34 -5.71 -13.01
C SER A 74 7.06 -4.36 -13.15
N GLY A 75 6.81 -3.45 -12.23
CA GLY A 75 7.42 -2.12 -12.24
C GLY A 75 6.86 -1.22 -11.16
N GLY A 76 7.35 0.01 -11.09
CA GLY A 76 7.03 0.96 -10.03
C GLY A 76 8.28 1.50 -9.38
N GLU A 77 8.08 2.24 -8.30
CA GLU A 77 9.14 2.83 -7.48
C GLU A 77 9.33 2.00 -6.20
N ALA A 78 10.23 2.42 -5.31
CA ALA A 78 10.54 1.65 -4.10
C ALA A 78 9.41 1.67 -3.04
N ASP A 79 8.63 2.75 -3.01
CA ASP A 79 7.50 2.99 -2.10
C ASP A 79 6.18 2.36 -2.61
N GLU A 80 6.03 2.23 -3.93
CA GLU A 80 4.90 1.55 -4.58
C GLU A 80 5.37 0.74 -5.80
N PHE A 81 5.35 -0.59 -5.68
CA PHE A 81 5.77 -1.51 -6.72
C PHE A 81 4.66 -2.49 -7.10
N TYR A 82 4.39 -2.67 -8.39
CA TYR A 82 3.36 -3.59 -8.88
C TYR A 82 3.94 -4.82 -9.56
N ILE A 83 3.21 -5.93 -9.46
CA ILE A 83 3.45 -7.20 -10.14
C ILE A 83 2.13 -7.63 -10.78
N LYS A 84 2.16 -8.02 -12.05
CA LYS A 84 1.01 -8.53 -12.79
C LYS A 84 1.22 -9.99 -13.13
N ILE A 85 0.21 -10.78 -12.82
CA ILE A 85 0.25 -12.24 -12.89
C ILE A 85 -0.97 -12.69 -13.70
N ASP A 86 -0.74 -13.40 -14.80
CA ASP A 86 -1.78 -14.02 -15.62
C ASP A 86 -1.87 -15.51 -15.30
N LYS A 87 -2.94 -16.15 -15.78
CA LYS A 87 -3.19 -17.61 -15.67
C LYS A 87 -3.17 -18.10 -14.22
N THR A 88 -3.73 -17.30 -13.33
CA THR A 88 -3.91 -17.64 -11.92
C THR A 88 -5.40 -17.70 -11.55
N ASN A 89 -5.74 -18.00 -10.29
CA ASN A 89 -7.12 -18.13 -9.83
C ASN A 89 -7.27 -17.88 -8.31
N GLU A 90 -8.53 -17.82 -7.85
CA GLU A 90 -8.87 -17.55 -6.44
C GLU A 90 -8.30 -18.59 -5.46
N ASP A 91 -8.29 -19.88 -5.82
CA ASP A 91 -7.74 -20.94 -4.97
C ASP A 91 -6.22 -20.77 -4.79
N ALA A 92 -5.51 -20.41 -5.86
CA ALA A 92 -4.09 -20.12 -5.82
C ALA A 92 -3.77 -18.90 -4.95
N LEU A 93 -4.54 -17.81 -5.07
CA LEU A 93 -4.41 -16.65 -4.19
C LEU A 93 -4.68 -17.04 -2.73
N THR A 94 -5.75 -17.77 -2.46
CA THR A 94 -6.10 -18.24 -1.10
C THR A 94 -4.97 -19.06 -0.48
N ALA A 95 -4.37 -19.98 -1.25
CA ALA A 95 -3.23 -20.77 -0.78
C ALA A 95 -2.01 -19.89 -0.48
N TYR A 96 -1.74 -18.90 -1.32
CA TYR A 96 -0.63 -17.96 -1.12
C TYR A 96 -0.85 -17.08 0.12
N LEU A 97 -2.05 -16.57 0.34
CA LEU A 97 -2.44 -15.81 1.54
C LEU A 97 -2.28 -16.67 2.81
N GLY A 98 -2.65 -17.96 2.75
CA GLY A 98 -2.39 -18.92 3.83
C GLY A 98 -0.89 -19.05 4.15
N LYS A 99 -0.04 -19.15 3.13
CA LYS A 99 1.43 -19.20 3.29
C LYS A 99 1.98 -17.91 3.92
N LEU A 100 1.47 -16.75 3.53
CA LEU A 100 1.85 -15.48 4.15
C LEU A 100 1.50 -15.46 5.64
N LYS A 101 0.29 -15.90 5.99
CA LYS A 101 -0.16 -16.00 7.37
C LYS A 101 0.73 -16.93 8.21
N GLU A 102 1.11 -18.08 7.67
CA GLU A 102 2.08 -19.01 8.31
C GLU A 102 3.46 -18.38 8.53
N GLN A 103 3.84 -17.40 7.71
CA GLN A 103 5.09 -16.65 7.80
C GLN A 103 5.00 -15.36 8.64
N GLY A 104 3.89 -15.20 9.37
CA GLY A 104 3.69 -14.10 10.32
C GLY A 104 3.18 -12.80 9.68
N TRP A 105 2.66 -12.85 8.45
CA TRP A 105 1.95 -11.72 7.87
C TRP A 105 0.53 -11.62 8.46
N ASN A 106 0.06 -10.40 8.71
CA ASN A 106 -1.32 -10.12 9.07
C ASN A 106 -2.15 -10.06 7.79
N VAL A 107 -2.99 -11.06 7.55
CA VAL A 107 -3.73 -11.24 6.29
C VAL A 107 -5.21 -10.93 6.49
N SER A 108 -5.75 -10.09 5.60
CA SER A 108 -7.18 -9.82 5.48
C SER A 108 -7.68 -10.35 4.13
N GLU A 109 -8.57 -11.34 4.18
CA GLU A 109 -9.14 -11.97 2.98
C GLU A 109 -10.47 -11.31 2.61
N GLY A 110 -10.65 -11.01 1.32
CA GLY A 110 -11.87 -10.38 0.83
C GLY A 110 -11.83 -10.08 -0.66
N ARG A 111 -12.76 -9.24 -1.12
CA ARG A 111 -12.81 -8.78 -2.52
C ARG A 111 -11.51 -8.11 -2.96
N GLU A 112 -10.90 -7.38 -2.02
CA GLU A 112 -9.55 -6.85 -2.10
C GLU A 112 -8.83 -7.46 -0.91
N SER A 113 -7.99 -8.46 -1.16
CA SER A 113 -7.24 -9.11 -0.08
C SER A 113 -5.98 -8.30 0.18
N THR A 114 -5.57 -8.20 1.44
CA THR A 114 -4.36 -7.50 1.85
C THR A 114 -3.51 -8.36 2.79
N ALA A 115 -2.22 -8.05 2.87
CA ALA A 115 -1.33 -8.65 3.84
C ALA A 115 -0.25 -7.66 4.29
N ASN A 116 -0.04 -7.54 5.60
CA ASN A 116 0.87 -6.56 6.18
C ASN A 116 1.94 -7.25 7.04
N LYS A 117 3.19 -6.77 6.95
CA LYS A 117 4.29 -7.16 7.83
C LYS A 117 5.33 -6.05 7.89
N GLY A 118 5.58 -5.55 9.09
CA GLY A 118 6.40 -4.36 9.32
C GLY A 118 5.95 -3.20 8.46
N VAL A 119 6.90 -2.62 7.74
CA VAL A 119 6.64 -1.49 6.85
C VAL A 119 6.03 -1.88 5.50
N TYR A 120 5.81 -3.17 5.25
CA TYR A 120 5.32 -3.68 3.97
C TYR A 120 3.83 -3.98 4.03
N GLU A 121 3.11 -3.48 3.03
CA GLU A 121 1.72 -3.80 2.76
C GLU A 121 1.58 -4.38 1.35
N LEU A 122 0.85 -5.48 1.23
CA LEU A 122 0.51 -6.12 -0.02
C LEU A 122 -0.98 -5.92 -0.28
N SER A 123 -1.33 -5.50 -1.49
CA SER A 123 -2.70 -5.44 -1.99
C SER A 123 -2.87 -6.36 -3.18
N PHE A 124 -3.87 -7.25 -3.15
CA PHE A 124 -4.17 -8.23 -4.17
C PHE A 124 -5.50 -7.86 -4.86
N THR A 125 -5.42 -7.48 -6.13
CA THR A 125 -6.58 -7.01 -6.90
C THR A 125 -6.74 -7.79 -8.20
N TRP A 126 -7.89 -8.42 -8.40
CA TRP A 126 -8.26 -9.08 -9.65
C TRP A 126 -8.55 -8.07 -10.77
N GLN A 127 -7.91 -8.26 -11.94
CA GLN A 127 -8.10 -7.49 -13.18
C GLN A 127 -8.77 -8.33 -14.28
N GLY A 128 -9.64 -9.26 -13.88
CA GLY A 128 -10.24 -10.29 -14.72
C GLY A 128 -10.39 -11.58 -13.92
N ASP A 129 -10.84 -12.65 -14.58
CA ASP A 129 -11.06 -13.94 -13.90
C ASP A 129 -9.73 -14.69 -13.63
N ASP A 130 -8.69 -14.38 -14.39
CA ASP A 130 -7.39 -15.08 -14.38
C ASP A 130 -6.18 -14.13 -14.33
N HIS A 131 -6.42 -12.83 -14.07
CA HIS A 131 -5.40 -11.78 -14.01
C HIS A 131 -5.37 -11.16 -12.61
N LEU A 132 -4.25 -11.27 -11.92
CA LEU A 132 -4.03 -10.73 -10.59
C LEU A 132 -2.98 -9.61 -10.65
N GLN A 133 -3.29 -8.46 -10.04
CA GLN A 133 -2.30 -7.43 -9.74
C GLN A 133 -1.98 -7.47 -8.25
N VAL A 134 -0.69 -7.59 -7.94
CA VAL A 134 -0.16 -7.40 -6.59
C VAL A 134 0.48 -6.02 -6.55
N ILE A 135 0.12 -5.21 -5.57
CA ILE A 135 0.82 -3.96 -5.26
C ILE A 135 1.53 -4.15 -3.93
N VAL A 136 2.79 -3.77 -3.88
CA VAL A 136 3.64 -3.79 -2.68
C VAL A 136 3.93 -2.34 -2.32
N TYR A 137 3.39 -1.91 -1.19
CA TYR A 137 3.68 -0.62 -0.59
C TYR A 137 4.76 -0.79 0.46
N THR A 138 5.72 0.13 0.48
CA THR A 138 6.78 0.17 1.49
C THR A 138 6.73 1.52 2.20
N SER A 139 6.36 1.49 3.48
CA SER A 139 6.44 2.64 4.37
C SER A 139 7.87 2.82 4.90
N GLU A 140 8.15 4.01 5.43
CA GLU A 140 9.37 4.23 6.22
C GLU A 140 9.17 3.77 7.67
N VAL A 141 10.26 3.48 8.38
CA VAL A 141 10.21 3.27 9.83
C VAL A 141 10.14 4.63 10.49
N GLY A 142 9.03 4.92 11.17
CA GLY A 142 8.83 6.19 11.85
C GLY A 142 9.61 6.35 13.14
N ALA A 143 9.62 7.58 13.66
CA ALA A 143 10.16 7.90 14.97
C ALA A 143 9.11 8.56 15.85
N TRP A 144 9.19 8.31 17.16
CA TRP A 144 8.32 8.97 18.13
C TRP A 144 8.62 10.48 18.18
N PRO A 145 7.62 11.36 17.98
CA PRO A 145 7.82 12.81 17.84
C PRO A 145 7.88 13.50 19.21
N SER A 146 8.91 13.15 20.00
CA SER A 146 9.07 13.58 21.40
C SER A 146 9.09 15.10 21.63
N ASP A 147 9.39 15.90 20.60
CA ASP A 147 9.38 17.37 20.65
C ASP A 147 7.99 17.98 20.41
N LYS A 148 7.09 17.21 19.78
CA LYS A 148 5.75 17.62 19.36
C LYS A 148 4.63 17.06 20.25
N ILE A 149 4.92 16.12 21.14
CA ILE A 149 3.96 15.50 22.06
C ILE A 149 4.36 15.76 23.53
N PRO A 150 3.39 16.00 24.45
CA PRO A 150 3.66 16.01 25.89
C PRO A 150 4.38 14.74 26.38
N PRO A 151 5.39 14.84 27.27
CA PRO A 151 6.19 13.69 27.72
C PRO A 151 5.39 12.64 28.51
N ASP A 152 4.24 13.01 29.06
CA ASP A 152 3.29 12.10 29.70
C ASP A 152 2.62 11.11 28.75
N ILE A 153 2.63 11.43 27.44
CA ILE A 153 2.26 10.54 26.34
C ILE A 153 3.58 9.97 25.79
N PHE A 154 3.85 8.71 26.07
CA PHE A 154 5.07 8.01 25.67
C PHE A 154 4.72 6.79 24.83
N PRO A 155 5.62 6.31 23.95
CA PRO A 155 5.30 5.21 23.07
C PRO A 155 5.35 3.84 23.78
N PRO A 156 4.74 2.79 23.20
CA PRO A 156 4.96 1.41 23.65
C PRO A 156 6.45 1.01 23.52
N GLU A 157 7.00 0.29 24.51
CA GLU A 157 8.45 0.00 24.60
C GLU A 157 9.04 -0.90 23.49
N ASN A 158 8.21 -1.65 22.78
CA ASN A 158 8.63 -2.56 21.70
C ASN A 158 8.07 -2.16 20.33
N CYS A 159 7.60 -0.92 20.21
CA CYS A 159 6.98 -0.44 18.97
C CYS A 159 8.02 -0.19 17.89
N THR A 160 7.86 -0.84 16.75
CA THR A 160 8.41 -0.37 15.46
C THR A 160 7.30 0.39 14.75
N PHE A 161 7.47 1.71 14.58
CA PHE A 161 6.45 2.55 13.95
C PHE A 161 6.40 2.30 12.45
N ILE A 162 5.20 1.97 11.96
CA ILE A 162 4.91 1.85 10.54
C ILE A 162 4.52 3.24 10.03
N GLY A 163 5.40 3.85 9.24
CA GLY A 163 5.24 5.23 8.75
C GLY A 163 5.56 6.28 9.82
N ASP A 164 5.59 7.54 9.38
CA ASP A 164 5.81 8.67 10.27
C ASP A 164 4.65 8.88 11.26
N VAL A 165 4.99 9.10 12.53
CA VAL A 165 4.02 9.48 13.55
C VAL A 165 3.79 10.99 13.45
N GLU A 166 2.76 11.37 12.72
CA GLU A 166 2.39 12.78 12.56
C GLU A 166 1.50 13.28 13.70
N VAL A 167 1.82 14.46 14.20
CA VAL A 167 0.97 15.21 15.14
C VAL A 167 0.27 16.31 14.38
N ILE A 168 -1.01 16.11 14.13
CA ILE A 168 -1.86 16.99 13.34
C ILE A 168 -2.55 17.96 14.29
N GLU A 169 -2.49 19.25 13.97
CA GLU A 169 -3.30 20.25 14.64
C GLU A 169 -4.75 20.14 14.13
N SER A 170 -5.64 19.62 14.99
CA SER A 170 -7.06 19.44 14.67
C SER A 170 -7.87 20.72 14.91
N ILE A 171 -7.47 21.53 15.89
CA ILE A 171 -8.04 22.86 16.16
C ILE A 171 -6.88 23.85 16.31
N PRO A 172 -6.81 24.90 15.48
CA PRO A 172 -5.71 25.86 15.50
C PRO A 172 -5.40 26.41 16.89
N GLY A 173 -4.20 26.11 17.37
CA GLY A 173 -3.65 26.53 18.66
C GLY A 173 -4.30 25.87 19.88
N GLN A 174 -5.20 24.90 19.70
CA GLN A 174 -6.06 24.36 20.77
C GLN A 174 -6.09 22.83 20.85
N GLY A 175 -6.02 22.12 19.74
CA GLY A 175 -6.21 20.67 19.71
C GLY A 175 -5.26 19.98 18.75
N TRP A 176 -4.75 18.83 19.19
CA TRP A 176 -3.85 17.98 18.42
C TRP A 176 -4.31 16.54 18.46
N TYR A 177 -4.02 15.83 17.38
CA TYR A 177 -4.37 14.43 17.18
C TYR A 177 -3.21 13.72 16.49
N SER A 178 -3.00 12.45 16.81
CA SER A 178 -2.08 11.57 16.11
C SER A 178 -2.63 10.15 16.09
N THR A 179 -2.41 9.45 14.99
CA THR A 179 -2.61 8.01 14.87
C THR A 179 -1.28 7.39 14.53
N TYR A 180 -0.96 6.28 15.18
CA TYR A 180 0.25 5.54 14.91
C TYR A 180 0.01 4.05 15.03
N THR A 181 0.71 3.31 14.17
CA THR A 181 0.66 1.86 14.13
C THR A 181 2.01 1.30 14.54
N CYS A 182 1.98 0.35 15.46
CA CYS A 182 3.15 -0.29 16.04
C CYS A 182 3.19 -1.77 15.68
N GLU A 183 4.20 -2.18 14.92
CA GLU A 183 4.59 -3.58 14.85
C GLU A 183 5.32 -3.99 16.14
N GLY A 184 5.10 -5.23 16.60
CA GLY A 184 5.69 -5.78 17.83
C GLY A 184 4.82 -5.52 19.06
N VAL A 185 3.61 -5.02 18.86
CA VAL A 185 2.63 -4.74 19.91
C VAL A 185 1.37 -5.51 19.57
N ASP A 186 1.30 -6.74 20.07
CA ASP A 186 0.08 -7.57 20.04
C ASP A 186 -0.91 -7.14 21.14
N GLU A 187 -1.97 -7.92 21.35
CA GLU A 187 -2.98 -7.65 22.38
C GLU A 187 -2.39 -7.55 23.80
N GLU A 188 -1.44 -8.43 24.15
CA GLU A 188 -0.79 -8.38 25.46
C GLU A 188 0.13 -7.16 25.59
N GLY A 189 0.86 -6.82 24.53
CA GLY A 189 1.68 -5.63 24.44
C GLY A 189 0.89 -4.34 24.56
N ALA A 190 -0.26 -4.24 23.88
CA ALA A 190 -1.16 -3.10 23.96
C ALA A 190 -1.74 -2.93 25.37
N LYS A 191 -2.13 -4.04 26.01
CA LYS A 191 -2.57 -4.02 27.41
C LYS A 191 -1.46 -3.58 28.36
N ALA A 192 -0.25 -4.10 28.20
CA ALA A 192 0.90 -3.73 29.01
C ALA A 192 1.26 -2.24 28.85
N TYR A 193 1.12 -1.69 27.65
CA TYR A 193 1.26 -0.26 27.40
C TYR A 193 0.20 0.56 28.17
N PHE A 194 -1.07 0.15 28.11
CA PHE A 194 -2.14 0.81 28.87
C PHE A 194 -1.93 0.72 30.39
N ASP A 195 -1.44 -0.41 30.89
CA ASP A 195 -1.11 -0.57 32.31
C ASP A 195 0.02 0.38 32.74
N LYS A 196 1.06 0.58 31.91
CA LYS A 196 2.10 1.57 32.16
C LYS A 196 1.58 3.01 32.15
N LEU A 197 0.66 3.33 31.23
CA LEU A 197 -0.01 4.64 31.23
C LEU A 197 -0.78 4.83 32.55
N ARG A 198 -1.51 3.82 33.03
CA ARG A 198 -2.22 3.88 34.32
C ARG A 198 -1.27 4.06 35.50
N GLU A 199 -0.15 3.34 35.52
CA GLU A 199 0.92 3.54 36.50
C GLU A 199 1.46 4.98 36.48
N ASN A 200 1.44 5.62 35.31
CA ASN A 200 1.79 7.03 35.12
C ASN A 200 0.59 7.99 35.31
N GLY A 201 -0.48 7.58 35.99
CA GLY A 201 -1.58 8.45 36.40
C GLY A 201 -2.65 8.70 35.33
N TRP A 202 -2.64 7.95 34.23
CA TRP A 202 -3.79 7.91 33.31
C TRP A 202 -4.94 7.11 33.91
N SER A 203 -6.18 7.44 33.56
CA SER A 203 -7.39 6.79 34.10
C SER A 203 -8.33 6.36 32.98
N GLY A 204 -8.98 5.20 33.14
CA GLY A 204 -9.94 4.68 32.16
C GLY A 204 -9.68 3.22 31.80
N ASP A 205 -10.53 2.71 30.90
CA ASP A 205 -10.52 1.31 30.47
C ASP A 205 -10.00 1.19 29.04
N SER A 206 -10.89 1.25 28.03
CA SER A 206 -10.56 1.18 26.60
C SER A 206 -10.06 2.50 26.02
N GLN A 207 -10.41 3.61 26.68
CA GLN A 207 -9.90 4.95 26.41
C GLN A 207 -9.35 5.49 27.74
N LEU A 208 -8.07 5.83 27.74
CA LEU A 208 -7.40 6.43 28.89
C LEU A 208 -7.41 7.94 28.75
N VAL A 209 -7.63 8.64 29.86
CA VAL A 209 -7.64 10.10 29.94
C VAL A 209 -6.69 10.59 31.01
N LYS A 210 -6.10 11.77 30.78
CA LYS A 210 -5.24 12.45 31.75
C LYS A 210 -5.20 13.96 31.49
N ASP A 211 -5.23 14.74 32.57
CA ASP A 211 -4.85 16.16 32.52
C ASP A 211 -3.33 16.31 32.59
N ILE A 212 -2.74 17.03 31.64
CA ILE A 212 -1.29 17.18 31.45
C ILE A 212 -0.90 18.65 31.43
N GLU A 213 0.20 19.00 32.10
CA GLU A 213 0.84 20.31 31.96
C GLU A 213 2.01 20.23 30.98
N TRP A 214 1.96 21.01 29.90
CA TRP A 214 3.01 21.03 28.88
C TRP A 214 3.19 22.42 28.30
N LYS A 215 4.45 22.85 28.10
CA LYS A 215 4.78 24.18 27.53
C LYS A 215 4.01 25.35 28.18
N GLY A 216 3.74 25.26 29.50
CA GLY A 216 3.05 26.29 30.28
C GLY A 216 1.53 26.34 30.10
N LYS A 217 0.92 25.32 29.49
CA LYS A 217 -0.53 25.18 29.31
C LYS A 217 -1.02 23.86 29.90
N LYS A 218 -2.31 23.80 30.22
CA LYS A 218 -2.99 22.58 30.64
C LYS A 218 -3.71 21.96 29.46
N TYR A 219 -3.65 20.65 29.38
CA TYR A 219 -4.27 19.84 28.35
C TYR A 219 -5.11 18.75 28.99
N SER A 220 -6.28 18.47 28.40
CA SER A 220 -6.95 17.19 28.57
C SER A 220 -6.54 16.30 27.41
N ALA A 221 -5.97 15.14 27.71
CA ALA A 221 -5.50 14.18 26.73
C ALA A 221 -6.24 12.85 26.86
N ASP A 222 -6.41 12.17 25.73
CA ASP A 222 -6.91 10.81 25.67
C ASP A 222 -6.08 9.94 24.73
N ILE A 223 -5.97 8.66 25.08
CA ILE A 223 -5.32 7.62 24.28
C ILE A 223 -6.26 6.42 24.21
N GLU A 224 -6.48 5.88 23.02
CA GLU A 224 -7.27 4.67 22.80
C GLU A 224 -6.56 3.70 21.86
N ILE A 225 -6.90 2.42 22.00
CA ILE A 225 -6.54 1.40 21.02
C ILE A 225 -7.56 1.51 19.89
N TYR A 226 -7.10 1.88 18.70
CA TYR A 226 -7.94 1.96 17.50
C TYR A 226 -8.20 0.57 16.93
N GLU A 227 -7.15 -0.23 16.80
CA GLU A 227 -7.21 -1.54 16.15
C GLU A 227 -6.07 -2.43 16.63
N ILE A 228 -6.31 -3.75 16.66
CA ILE A 228 -5.30 -4.77 16.93
C ILE A 228 -5.42 -5.84 15.83
N GLU A 229 -4.33 -6.06 15.10
CA GLU A 229 -4.24 -7.08 14.05
C GLU A 229 -2.98 -7.92 14.27
N GLY A 230 -3.16 -9.11 14.85
CA GLY A 230 -2.06 -10.04 15.12
C GLY A 230 -0.99 -9.41 16.01
N ASN A 231 0.21 -9.18 15.45
CA ASN A 231 1.36 -8.57 16.15
C ASN A 231 1.45 -7.05 15.99
N THR A 232 0.37 -6.42 15.53
CA THR A 232 0.32 -4.99 15.25
C THR A 232 -0.82 -4.35 16.02
N SER A 233 -0.57 -3.18 16.61
CA SER A 233 -1.62 -2.38 17.25
C SER A 233 -1.55 -0.93 16.76
N SER A 234 -2.72 -0.38 16.45
CA SER A 234 -2.89 1.02 16.09
C SER A 234 -3.51 1.76 17.27
N PHE A 235 -3.01 2.97 17.53
CA PHE A 235 -3.45 3.82 18.63
C PHE A 235 -3.82 5.19 18.11
N THR A 236 -4.81 5.78 18.75
CA THR A 236 -5.16 7.19 18.60
C THR A 236 -4.74 7.93 19.87
N VAL A 237 -4.17 9.12 19.71
CA VAL A 237 -3.98 10.08 20.80
C VAL A 237 -4.56 11.43 20.42
N ASN A 238 -5.29 12.03 21.36
CA ASN A 238 -5.75 13.40 21.29
C ASN A 238 -5.25 14.17 22.51
N PHE A 239 -4.98 15.46 22.33
CA PHE A 239 -4.81 16.37 23.46
C PHE A 239 -5.28 17.77 23.11
N MET A 240 -6.07 18.37 24.01
CA MET A 240 -6.70 19.66 23.82
C MET A 240 -6.44 20.57 25.01
N ILE A 241 -6.22 21.86 24.76
CA ILE A 241 -6.08 22.85 25.83
C ILE A 241 -7.38 22.93 26.63
N VAL A 242 -7.24 22.88 27.95
CA VAL A 242 -8.28 23.19 28.91
C VAL A 242 -7.91 24.51 29.59
N GLU A 243 -8.83 25.49 29.53
CA GLU A 243 -8.62 26.90 29.92
C GLU A 243 -7.89 27.11 31.26
#